data_AF-A0A6S6SJR7-F1
#
_entry.id   AF-A0A6S6SJR7-F1
#
_cell.length_a   1.000
_cell.length_b   1.000
_cell.length_c   1.000
_cell.angle_alpha   90.00
_cell.angle_beta   90.00
_cell.angle_gamma   90.00
#
_symmetry.space_group_name_H-M   'P 1'
#
loop_
_entity.id
_entity.type
_entity.pdbx_description
1 polymer ?
#
loop_
_entity_poly.entity_id
_entity_poly.type
_entity_poly.pdbx_seq_one_letter_code
_entity_poly.pdbx_strand_id
1 'polypeptide(L)'
;MKTKLSTLSIMTALLVAGNVAYAQNDANEGTNYQITTRLDSYTRPITFTPTKATPVNGAISENIMTTTQNILNKEAHFLKKGMVKPIGEEQFSAWEAVSDEGGAGHPQTAPNPLTYYATGSASSLLTQVERSIQIMGLDVEEVKVESEIFFRWSDIMTDKWTGYTDKVVSNILIKSNESPEKIKALKTMAINAWAVGEGLANKSTIDVGIEVNTDDWAGLTPHAGKVGTPISKDNGLSISNVTPDLNNVLTTIKVKEDLSVDMHNFPSSMAFSEIAIAESANDITRPYLHKVRAKSLTENYKTWELYTDDSRGYKGIDKAPTSRDYFTLGTSFCLMSQLTASKGYFHKKGVDIKNYRVEHQFNYQQDNFMTPTANGHLDEVITKVIVTTDAPKEKAINYAKQALSMCFAGEGIQNETEMETSVYLNGKIVK
;
A
#
# COMPACT_ATOMS: atom_id res chain seq x y z
N MET A 1 56.29 -0.79 33.34
CA MET A 1 56.54 -0.64 31.89
C MET A 1 55.58 -1.53 31.13
N LYS A 2 55.02 -0.99 30.03
CA LYS A 2 54.31 -1.63 28.91
C LYS A 2 54.84 -3.06 28.62
N THR A 3 54.12 -4.10 28.16
CA THR A 3 53.12 -4.26 27.07
C THR A 3 52.79 -5.79 27.09
N LYS A 4 51.62 -6.32 26.67
CA LYS A 4 51.24 -6.61 25.27
C LYS A 4 49.80 -7.18 25.21
N LEU A 5 49.13 -6.85 24.10
CA LEU A 5 47.91 -7.43 23.54
C LEU A 5 47.98 -8.95 23.30
N SER A 6 46.82 -9.62 23.42
CA SER A 6 46.28 -10.55 22.41
C SER A 6 44.74 -10.45 22.47
N THR A 7 44.06 -9.71 21.60
CA THR A 7 43.48 -10.22 20.33
C THR A 7 43.29 -11.74 20.30
N LEU A 8 42.06 -12.19 20.58
CA LEU A 8 41.55 -13.49 20.15
C LEU A 8 40.37 -13.27 19.22
N SER A 9 40.56 -13.75 17.99
CA SER A 9 39.68 -13.67 16.84
C SER A 9 38.48 -14.60 16.95
N ILE A 10 37.36 -14.13 16.39
CA ILE A 10 36.47 -14.80 15.43
C ILE A 10 36.30 -16.32 15.61
N MET A 11 35.10 -16.72 16.03
CA MET A 11 34.51 -17.98 15.60
C MET A 11 33.11 -17.70 15.02
N THR A 12 33.10 -17.56 13.70
CA THR A 12 31.97 -17.75 12.81
C THR A 12 31.40 -19.16 13.02
N ALA A 13 30.15 -19.26 13.46
CA ALA A 13 29.41 -20.53 13.50
C ALA A 13 27.96 -20.33 13.05
N LEU A 14 27.75 -20.64 11.77
CA LEU A 14 26.61 -21.28 11.12
C LEU A 14 25.19 -20.86 11.55
N LEU A 15 24.38 -20.26 10.67
CA LEU A 15 23.62 -21.00 9.64
C LEU A 15 23.16 -22.39 10.13
N VAL A 16 22.24 -22.40 11.08
CA VAL A 16 21.21 -23.44 11.10
C VAL A 16 19.91 -22.71 10.78
N ALA A 17 19.62 -22.66 9.48
CA ALA A 17 18.25 -22.70 9.02
C ALA A 17 17.55 -23.78 9.85
N GLY A 18 16.55 -23.39 10.63
CA GLY A 18 15.59 -24.34 11.15
C GLY A 18 15.00 -25.05 9.95
N ASN A 19 15.51 -26.24 9.67
CA ASN A 19 14.93 -27.18 8.73
C ASN A 19 13.53 -27.53 9.26
N VAL A 20 12.54 -26.72 8.87
CA VAL A 20 11.35 -27.35 8.30
C VAL A 20 11.91 -28.20 7.18
N ALA A 21 11.72 -29.52 7.25
CA ALA A 21 12.12 -30.42 6.18
C ALA A 21 11.45 -29.93 4.88
N TYR A 22 12.13 -29.05 4.17
CA TYR A 22 11.82 -28.68 2.81
C TYR A 22 12.16 -29.94 2.02
N ALA A 23 11.15 -30.77 1.77
CA ALA A 23 11.22 -31.77 0.73
C ALA A 23 11.81 -31.09 -0.52
N GLN A 24 12.96 -31.60 -0.93
CA GLN A 24 13.94 -30.87 -1.73
C GLN A 24 13.68 -30.99 -3.24
N ASN A 25 12.42 -31.21 -3.65
CA ASN A 25 12.07 -31.55 -5.03
C ASN A 25 11.29 -30.48 -5.83
N ASP A 26 10.71 -29.45 -5.23
CA ASP A 26 9.60 -28.72 -5.92
C ASP A 26 9.87 -27.24 -6.25
N ALA A 27 11.09 -26.87 -6.62
CA ALA A 27 11.33 -25.51 -7.15
C ALA A 27 10.62 -25.25 -8.51
N ASN A 28 10.12 -26.32 -9.15
CA ASN A 28 9.32 -26.27 -10.38
C ASN A 28 7.81 -26.54 -10.19
N GLU A 29 7.31 -26.80 -8.97
CA GLU A 29 5.87 -27.12 -8.75
C GLU A 29 5.06 -25.99 -8.07
N GLY A 30 5.64 -24.80 -7.87
CA GLY A 30 4.94 -23.66 -7.27
C GLY A 30 4.10 -22.83 -8.28
N THR A 31 3.05 -22.17 -7.79
CA THR A 31 2.21 -21.28 -8.61
C THR A 31 3.01 -20.07 -9.11
N ASN A 32 2.88 -19.75 -10.41
CA ASN A 32 3.38 -18.50 -10.98
C ASN A 32 2.29 -17.43 -10.87
N TYR A 33 2.49 -16.45 -9.99
CA TYR A 33 1.58 -15.33 -9.80
C TYR A 33 1.89 -14.20 -10.79
N GLN A 34 0.83 -13.50 -11.21
CA GLN A 34 0.94 -12.18 -11.84
C GLN A 34 0.97 -11.09 -10.76
N ILE A 35 1.37 -9.87 -11.11
CA ILE A 35 1.38 -8.75 -10.16
C ILE A 35 -0.03 -8.40 -9.71
N THR A 36 -0.96 -8.31 -10.67
CA THR A 36 -2.37 -7.99 -10.43
C THR A 36 -3.23 -8.88 -11.31
N THR A 37 -4.25 -9.55 -10.76
CA THR A 37 -5.15 -10.46 -11.48
C THR A 37 -6.59 -10.20 -11.07
N ARG A 38 -7.51 -10.07 -12.03
CA ARG A 38 -8.95 -10.01 -11.75
C ARG A 38 -9.43 -11.39 -11.30
N LEU A 39 -10.30 -11.42 -10.30
CA LEU A 39 -10.92 -12.65 -9.83
C LEU A 39 -12.43 -12.64 -10.09
N ASP A 40 -12.95 -13.80 -10.49
CA ASP A 40 -14.40 -14.03 -10.62
C ASP A 40 -15.11 -14.11 -9.25
N SER A 41 -14.35 -14.39 -8.19
CA SER A 41 -14.83 -14.45 -6.82
C SER A 41 -13.72 -14.03 -5.85
N TYR A 42 -14.06 -13.74 -4.60
CA TYR A 42 -13.08 -13.39 -3.58
C TYR A 42 -13.25 -14.24 -2.34
N THR A 43 -12.16 -14.45 -1.62
CA THR A 43 -12.22 -15.07 -0.29
C THR A 43 -12.66 -14.03 0.71
N ARG A 44 -13.75 -14.30 1.42
CA ARG A 44 -14.26 -13.41 2.46
C ARG A 44 -13.36 -13.47 3.71
N PRO A 45 -13.23 -12.35 4.44
CA PRO A 45 -12.74 -12.36 5.81
C PRO A 45 -13.51 -13.36 6.65
N ILE A 46 -12.81 -14.04 7.57
CA ILE A 46 -13.46 -14.98 8.51
C ILE A 46 -13.67 -14.35 9.88
N THR A 47 -12.91 -13.30 10.20
CA THR A 47 -12.90 -12.71 11.54
C THR A 47 -13.99 -11.66 11.72
N PHE A 48 -14.63 -11.25 10.64
CA PHE A 48 -15.79 -10.39 10.63
C PHE A 48 -16.60 -10.61 9.34
N THR A 49 -17.87 -10.22 9.36
CA THR A 49 -18.69 -10.16 8.15
C THR A 49 -18.53 -8.78 7.52
N PRO A 50 -18.03 -8.66 6.28
CA PRO A 50 -17.90 -7.36 5.65
C PRO A 50 -19.27 -6.69 5.50
N THR A 51 -19.35 -5.43 5.90
CA THR A 51 -20.58 -4.65 5.86
C THR A 51 -20.48 -3.55 4.81
N LYS A 52 -21.54 -3.38 4.02
CA LYS A 52 -21.72 -2.15 3.24
C LYS A 52 -22.25 -1.09 4.21
N ALA A 53 -21.52 0.01 4.38
CA ALA A 53 -22.03 1.18 5.08
C ALA A 53 -23.27 1.67 4.34
N THR A 54 -24.34 1.96 5.09
CA THR A 54 -25.56 2.52 4.51
C THR A 54 -25.31 4.01 4.29
N PRO A 55 -25.33 4.50 3.05
CA PRO A 55 -25.10 5.92 2.82
C PRO A 55 -26.19 6.75 3.47
N VAL A 56 -25.81 7.86 4.10
CA VAL A 56 -26.74 8.84 4.67
C VAL A 56 -26.79 10.09 3.78
N ASN A 57 -27.92 10.80 3.75
CA ASN A 57 -28.04 12.13 3.11
C ASN A 57 -27.60 12.22 1.64
N GLY A 58 -27.76 11.14 0.85
CA GLY A 58 -27.35 11.12 -0.57
C GLY A 58 -25.85 10.95 -0.79
N ALA A 59 -25.11 10.56 0.25
CA ALA A 59 -23.71 10.15 0.13
C ALA A 59 -23.56 8.90 -0.74
N ILE A 60 -22.33 8.65 -1.17
CA ILE A 60 -21.90 7.34 -1.67
C ILE A 60 -20.96 6.70 -0.65
N SER A 61 -21.07 5.39 -0.46
CA SER A 61 -20.13 4.63 0.36
C SER A 61 -19.30 3.69 -0.52
N GLU A 62 -18.07 3.43 -0.10
CA GLU A 62 -17.19 2.42 -0.67
C GLU A 62 -16.51 1.69 0.47
N ASN A 63 -16.98 0.48 0.76
CA ASN A 63 -16.41 -0.34 1.82
C ASN A 63 -15.48 -1.33 1.18
N ILE A 64 -14.18 -1.18 1.41
CA ILE A 64 -13.16 -1.99 0.76
C ILE A 64 -12.63 -2.97 1.78
N MET A 65 -12.75 -4.25 1.44
CA MET A 65 -12.17 -5.31 2.26
C MET A 65 -10.86 -5.80 1.63
N THR A 66 -9.96 -6.30 2.49
CA THR A 66 -8.82 -7.09 2.04
C THR A 66 -8.62 -8.32 2.89
N THR A 67 -8.05 -9.35 2.28
CA THR A 67 -7.53 -10.53 2.97
C THR A 67 -6.16 -10.85 2.38
N THR A 68 -5.16 -11.09 3.23
CA THR A 68 -3.78 -11.34 2.79
C THR A 68 -3.31 -12.75 3.14
N GLN A 69 -2.22 -13.18 2.52
CA GLN A 69 -1.50 -14.39 2.87
C GLN A 69 -0.05 -14.34 2.37
N ASN A 70 0.81 -15.10 3.03
CA ASN A 70 2.19 -15.30 2.58
C ASN A 70 2.24 -16.19 1.32
N ILE A 71 3.19 -15.91 0.43
CA ILE A 71 3.62 -16.83 -0.62
C ILE A 71 4.96 -17.42 -0.18
N LEU A 72 5.04 -18.73 -0.05
CA LEU A 72 6.26 -19.40 0.39
C LEU A 72 7.28 -19.38 -0.76
N ASN A 73 8.33 -18.58 -0.60
CA ASN A 73 9.42 -18.46 -1.56
C ASN A 73 10.77 -18.42 -0.83
N LYS A 74 11.74 -19.19 -1.33
CA LYS A 74 13.08 -19.32 -0.74
C LYS A 74 13.99 -18.13 -1.04
N GLU A 75 13.72 -17.39 -2.11
CA GLU A 75 14.51 -16.24 -2.56
C GLU A 75 13.87 -14.91 -2.16
N ALA A 76 12.54 -14.85 -2.06
CA ALA A 76 11.77 -13.66 -1.70
C ALA A 76 10.91 -13.90 -0.45
N HIS A 77 11.51 -13.77 0.74
CA HIS A 77 10.85 -14.08 2.01
C HIS A 77 9.70 -13.12 2.40
N PHE A 78 9.63 -11.96 1.76
CA PHE A 78 8.57 -10.97 1.95
C PHE A 78 7.44 -11.09 0.90
N LEU A 79 7.52 -12.09 0.01
CA LEU A 79 6.52 -12.30 -1.02
C LEU A 79 5.18 -12.71 -0.39
N LYS A 80 4.15 -11.96 -0.75
CA LYS A 80 2.81 -12.07 -0.19
C LYS A 80 1.80 -11.74 -1.26
N LYS A 81 0.57 -12.21 -1.08
CA LYS A 81 -0.56 -11.82 -1.90
C LYS A 81 -1.72 -11.35 -1.08
N GLY A 82 -2.57 -10.55 -1.69
CA GLY A 82 -3.73 -9.97 -1.07
C GLY A 82 -4.85 -9.85 -2.06
N MET A 83 -6.03 -10.20 -1.61
CA MET A 83 -7.27 -9.99 -2.35
C MET A 83 -7.92 -8.72 -1.84
N VAL A 84 -8.52 -7.96 -2.75
CA VAL A 84 -9.24 -6.72 -2.46
C VAL A 84 -10.58 -6.72 -3.19
N LYS A 85 -11.62 -6.20 -2.52
CA LYS A 85 -12.97 -6.12 -3.09
C LYS A 85 -13.77 -4.97 -2.47
N PRO A 86 -14.32 -4.06 -3.29
CA PRO A 86 -15.41 -3.18 -2.86
C PRO A 86 -16.70 -3.98 -2.59
N ILE A 87 -17.20 -3.90 -1.36
CA ILE A 87 -18.36 -4.66 -0.86
C ILE A 87 -19.67 -4.08 -1.39
N GLY A 88 -20.50 -4.95 -1.95
CA GLY A 88 -21.85 -4.59 -2.40
C GLY A 88 -21.88 -3.65 -3.60
N GLU A 89 -20.80 -3.62 -4.39
CA GLU A 89 -20.70 -2.92 -5.66
C GLU A 89 -20.48 -3.95 -6.78
N GLU A 90 -21.48 -4.13 -7.65
CA GLU A 90 -21.40 -5.09 -8.78
C GLU A 90 -20.48 -4.60 -9.90
N GLN A 91 -20.26 -3.29 -9.97
CA GLN A 91 -19.43 -2.68 -11.01
C GLN A 91 -17.93 -2.93 -10.81
N PHE A 92 -17.50 -3.06 -9.56
CA PHE A 92 -16.10 -3.26 -9.21
C PHE A 92 -15.82 -4.74 -9.02
N SER A 93 -14.71 -5.21 -9.57
CA SER A 93 -14.35 -6.63 -9.49
C SER A 93 -13.62 -6.94 -8.19
N ALA A 94 -13.42 -8.22 -7.93
CA ALA A 94 -12.40 -8.64 -6.99
C ALA A 94 -11.05 -8.65 -7.71
N TRP A 95 -9.99 -8.28 -6.99
CA TRP A 95 -8.63 -8.29 -7.52
C TRP A 95 -7.69 -9.00 -6.54
N GLU A 96 -6.76 -9.77 -7.08
CA GLU A 96 -5.59 -10.27 -6.36
C GLU A 96 -4.38 -9.44 -6.79
N ALA A 97 -3.57 -9.00 -5.84
CA ALA A 97 -2.24 -8.49 -6.14
C ALA A 97 -1.17 -9.19 -5.30
N VAL A 98 0.08 -9.10 -5.75
CA VAL A 98 1.24 -9.59 -5.01
C VAL A 98 2.18 -8.45 -4.63
N SER A 99 2.90 -8.60 -3.53
CA SER A 99 3.84 -7.60 -3.04
C SER A 99 5.13 -8.23 -2.54
N ASP A 100 6.23 -7.52 -2.73
CA ASP A 100 7.59 -7.92 -2.32
C ASP A 100 8.42 -6.68 -1.95
N GLU A 101 9.31 -6.81 -0.98
CA GLU A 101 10.21 -5.73 -0.55
C GLU A 101 11.53 -5.73 -1.34
N GLY A 102 11.87 -6.80 -2.08
CA GLY A 102 13.23 -6.91 -2.61
C GLY A 102 14.30 -6.87 -1.50
N GLY A 103 15.54 -6.53 -1.85
CA GLY A 103 16.59 -6.20 -0.89
C GLY A 103 18.00 -6.37 -1.44
N ALA A 104 19.02 -6.12 -0.61
CA ALA A 104 20.44 -6.23 -1.00
C ALA A 104 20.83 -7.63 -1.53
N GLY A 105 20.10 -8.68 -1.12
CA GLY A 105 20.35 -10.07 -1.51
C GLY A 105 19.44 -10.62 -2.62
N HIS A 106 18.37 -9.91 -3.02
CA HIS A 106 17.48 -10.36 -4.09
C HIS A 106 16.76 -9.18 -4.78
N PRO A 107 16.58 -9.24 -6.11
CA PRO A 107 15.85 -8.19 -6.81
C PRO A 107 14.38 -8.14 -6.37
N GLN A 108 13.81 -6.94 -6.37
CA GLN A 108 12.37 -6.78 -6.15
C GLN A 108 11.59 -7.49 -7.26
N THR A 109 10.71 -8.42 -6.88
CA THR A 109 9.91 -9.23 -7.81
C THR A 109 8.50 -8.68 -8.06
N ALA A 110 7.97 -7.88 -7.12
CA ALA A 110 6.66 -7.23 -7.17
C ALA A 110 6.70 -5.85 -6.48
N PRO A 111 5.71 -4.96 -6.70
CA PRO A 111 5.66 -3.69 -5.98
C PRO A 111 5.70 -3.89 -4.46
N ASN A 112 6.44 -3.03 -3.76
CA ASN A 112 6.42 -3.03 -2.30
C ASN A 112 5.07 -2.47 -1.79
N PRO A 113 4.73 -2.71 -0.52
CA PRO A 113 3.44 -2.28 0.01
C PRO A 113 3.18 -0.78 -0.15
N LEU A 114 4.22 0.02 0.06
CA LEU A 114 4.10 1.46 0.05
C LEU A 114 4.03 2.04 -1.37
N THR A 115 4.47 1.31 -2.40
CA THR A 115 4.17 1.63 -3.81
C THR A 115 2.66 1.55 -4.09
N TYR A 116 1.97 0.51 -3.60
CA TYR A 116 0.50 0.43 -3.71
C TYR A 116 -0.20 1.54 -2.93
N TYR A 117 0.29 1.82 -1.72
CA TYR A 117 -0.21 2.90 -0.88
C TYR A 117 -0.11 4.27 -1.55
N ALA A 118 1.08 4.61 -2.08
CA ALA A 118 1.32 5.85 -2.81
C ALA A 118 0.52 5.92 -4.11
N THR A 119 0.37 4.80 -4.82
CA THR A 119 -0.45 4.69 -6.03
C THR A 119 -1.90 5.04 -5.74
N GLY A 120 -2.48 4.42 -4.70
CA GLY A 120 -3.85 4.65 -4.30
C GLY A 120 -4.09 6.08 -3.81
N SER A 121 -3.14 6.64 -3.04
CA SER A 121 -3.20 8.01 -2.55
C SER A 121 -3.21 9.04 -3.69
N ALA A 122 -2.22 8.98 -4.59
CA ALA A 122 -2.07 9.92 -5.69
C ALA A 122 -3.22 9.83 -6.70
N SER A 123 -3.61 8.61 -7.10
CA SER A 123 -4.76 8.42 -8.00
C SER A 123 -6.07 8.88 -7.37
N SER A 124 -6.27 8.63 -6.07
CA SER A 124 -7.50 9.05 -5.39
C SER A 124 -7.65 10.56 -5.40
N LEU A 125 -6.55 11.32 -5.25
CA LEU A 125 -6.57 12.78 -5.37
C LEU A 125 -6.85 13.21 -6.81
N LEU A 126 -6.18 12.60 -7.79
CA LEU A 126 -6.41 12.90 -9.22
C LEU A 126 -7.89 12.72 -9.59
N THR A 127 -8.53 11.64 -9.12
CA THR A 127 -9.96 11.39 -9.33
C THR A 127 -10.82 12.55 -8.83
N GLN A 128 -10.52 13.11 -7.65
CA GLN A 128 -11.30 14.24 -7.13
C GLN A 128 -10.99 15.55 -7.84
N VAL A 129 -9.76 15.73 -8.33
CA VAL A 129 -9.40 16.88 -9.16
C VAL A 129 -10.19 16.84 -10.47
N GLU A 130 -10.20 15.73 -11.19
CA GLU A 130 -10.93 15.58 -12.46
C GLU A 130 -12.45 15.70 -12.29
N ARG A 131 -13.01 15.14 -11.21
CA ARG A 131 -14.41 15.36 -10.85
C ARG A 131 -14.70 16.83 -10.56
N SER A 132 -13.80 17.52 -9.86
CA SER A 132 -13.96 18.96 -9.59
C SER A 132 -13.89 19.81 -10.87
N ILE A 133 -13.00 19.46 -11.81
CA ILE A 133 -12.95 20.07 -13.15
C ILE A 133 -14.31 19.96 -13.83
N GLN A 134 -14.92 18.76 -13.81
CA GLN A 134 -16.23 18.51 -14.41
C GLN A 134 -17.35 19.28 -13.71
N ILE A 135 -17.41 19.24 -12.37
CA ILE A 135 -18.44 19.93 -11.57
C ILE A 135 -18.41 21.43 -11.81
N MET A 136 -17.20 22.00 -11.93
CA MET A 136 -16.99 23.43 -12.14
C MET A 136 -17.07 23.85 -13.61
N GLY A 137 -17.14 22.90 -14.55
CA GLY A 137 -17.15 23.18 -15.99
C GLY A 137 -15.89 23.90 -16.48
N LEU A 138 -14.72 23.49 -15.97
CA LEU A 138 -13.45 24.12 -16.31
C LEU A 138 -12.86 23.56 -17.62
N ASP A 139 -12.25 24.44 -18.41
CA ASP A 139 -11.49 24.06 -19.60
C ASP A 139 -10.03 23.75 -19.24
N VAL A 140 -9.75 22.47 -18.95
CA VAL A 140 -8.41 21.98 -18.58
C VAL A 140 -7.85 21.09 -19.69
N GLU A 141 -6.65 21.41 -20.16
CA GLU A 141 -5.96 20.65 -21.21
C GLU A 141 -5.31 19.38 -20.64
N GLU A 142 -4.65 19.51 -19.49
CA GLU A 142 -3.92 18.44 -18.84
C GLU A 142 -3.96 18.60 -17.33
N VAL A 143 -4.11 17.49 -16.62
CA VAL A 143 -3.95 17.44 -15.17
C VAL A 143 -3.23 16.18 -14.75
N LYS A 144 -2.35 16.32 -13.75
CA LYS A 144 -1.66 15.20 -13.10
C LYS A 144 -1.38 15.51 -11.64
N VAL A 145 -1.11 14.47 -10.86
CA VAL A 145 -0.73 14.57 -9.44
C VAL A 145 0.65 13.97 -9.25
N GLU A 146 1.57 14.73 -8.69
CA GLU A 146 2.86 14.24 -8.17
C GLU A 146 2.77 14.15 -6.65
N SER A 147 3.22 13.04 -6.05
CA SER A 147 3.20 12.87 -4.58
C SER A 147 4.51 12.29 -4.05
N GLU A 148 4.89 12.71 -2.84
CA GLU A 148 5.96 12.11 -2.03
C GLU A 148 5.42 11.84 -0.63
N ILE A 149 5.57 10.60 -0.15
CA ILE A 149 5.17 10.19 1.21
C ILE A 149 6.41 9.81 1.99
N PHE A 150 6.59 10.40 3.16
CA PHE A 150 7.79 10.29 3.99
C PHE A 150 7.56 9.28 5.11
N PHE A 151 8.49 8.34 5.24
CA PHE A 151 8.41 7.26 6.21
C PHE A 151 9.66 7.18 7.06
N ARG A 152 9.49 6.71 8.30
CA ARG A 152 10.60 6.52 9.23
C ARG A 152 10.36 5.37 10.19
N TRP A 153 11.40 4.58 10.46
CA TRP A 153 11.45 3.71 11.63
C TRP A 153 12.30 4.33 12.74
N SER A 154 11.90 4.09 13.99
CA SER A 154 12.73 4.30 15.18
C SER A 154 12.93 3.01 15.95
N ASP A 155 13.99 2.97 16.76
CA ASP A 155 14.29 1.91 17.73
C ASP A 155 14.27 0.50 17.11
N ILE A 156 14.80 0.39 15.89
CA ILE A 156 14.81 -0.84 15.08
C ILE A 156 15.44 -1.99 15.89
N MET A 157 14.81 -3.17 15.83
CA MET A 157 15.21 -4.38 16.57
C MET A 157 15.15 -4.26 18.11
N THR A 158 14.26 -3.41 18.63
CA THR A 158 13.94 -3.32 20.06
C THR A 158 12.45 -3.53 20.32
N ASP A 159 12.05 -3.64 21.59
CA ASP A 159 10.63 -3.69 21.99
C ASP A 159 9.88 -2.36 21.83
N LYS A 160 10.58 -1.31 21.36
CA LYS A 160 10.01 0.01 21.05
C LYS A 160 10.01 0.31 19.54
N TRP A 161 10.33 -0.68 18.71
CA TRP A 161 10.41 -0.47 17.27
C TRP A 161 9.08 0.07 16.73
N THR A 162 9.11 1.26 16.14
CA THR A 162 7.92 1.97 15.68
C THR A 162 8.13 2.52 14.27
N GLY A 163 7.09 2.47 13.45
CA GLY A 163 7.04 3.07 12.12
C GLY A 163 6.13 4.29 12.10
N TYR A 164 6.49 5.25 11.26
CA TYR A 164 5.82 6.54 11.14
C TYR A 164 5.61 6.89 9.67
N THR A 165 4.46 7.47 9.36
CA THR A 165 4.23 8.29 8.17
C THR A 165 4.39 9.74 8.59
N ASP A 166 5.59 10.30 8.39
CA ASP A 166 5.91 11.62 8.92
C ASP A 166 5.18 12.74 8.14
N LYS A 167 5.03 12.60 6.81
CA LYS A 167 4.46 13.64 5.94
C LYS A 167 3.97 13.10 4.60
N VAL A 168 2.96 13.74 4.02
CA VAL A 168 2.50 13.55 2.64
C VAL A 168 2.55 14.88 1.91
N VAL A 169 3.31 14.94 0.81
CA VAL A 169 3.31 16.05 -0.13
C VAL A 169 2.55 15.64 -1.38
N SER A 170 1.63 16.48 -1.85
CA SER A 170 0.85 16.27 -3.08
C SER A 170 0.80 17.56 -3.91
N ASN A 171 1.27 17.49 -5.15
CA ASN A 171 1.29 18.61 -6.07
C ASN A 171 0.34 18.32 -7.23
N ILE A 172 -0.69 19.14 -7.37
CA ILE A 172 -1.65 19.10 -8.48
C ILE A 172 -1.10 19.99 -9.59
N LEU A 173 -0.79 19.44 -10.74
CA LEU A 173 -0.25 20.17 -11.89
C LEU A 173 -1.32 20.29 -12.97
N ILE A 174 -1.68 21.52 -13.32
CA ILE A 174 -2.76 21.83 -14.26
C ILE A 174 -2.21 22.69 -15.40
N LYS A 175 -2.53 22.29 -16.63
CA LYS A 175 -2.38 23.10 -17.84
C LYS A 175 -3.75 23.58 -18.31
N SER A 176 -3.97 24.89 -18.29
CA SER A 176 -5.28 25.49 -18.56
C SER A 176 -5.19 26.99 -18.82
N ASN A 177 -6.19 27.54 -19.50
CA ASN A 177 -6.40 28.98 -19.64
C ASN A 177 -7.32 29.58 -18.55
N GLU A 178 -7.79 28.75 -17.61
CA GLU A 178 -8.62 29.19 -16.50
C GLU A 178 -7.85 30.11 -15.54
N SER A 179 -8.58 30.96 -14.82
CA SER A 179 -7.96 31.92 -13.90
C SER A 179 -7.38 31.22 -12.66
N PRO A 180 -6.32 31.79 -12.03
CA PRO A 180 -5.76 31.26 -10.78
C PRO A 180 -6.81 31.10 -9.67
N GLU A 181 -7.81 31.97 -9.60
CA GLU A 181 -8.90 31.92 -8.61
C GLU A 181 -9.78 30.68 -8.79
N LYS A 182 -10.11 30.34 -10.04
CA LYS A 182 -10.86 29.10 -10.34
C LYS A 182 -10.03 27.86 -9.98
N ILE A 183 -8.74 27.87 -10.28
CA ILE A 183 -7.83 26.76 -9.93
C ILE A 183 -7.69 26.61 -8.41
N LYS A 184 -7.67 27.72 -7.66
CA LYS A 184 -7.69 27.69 -6.19
C LYS A 184 -8.98 27.09 -5.65
N ALA A 185 -10.13 27.47 -6.21
CA ALA A 185 -11.42 26.89 -5.84
C ALA A 185 -11.50 25.38 -6.16
N LEU A 186 -10.98 24.96 -7.32
CA LEU A 186 -10.85 23.56 -7.69
C LEU A 186 -10.00 22.78 -6.68
N LYS A 187 -8.85 23.32 -6.26
CA LYS A 187 -8.00 22.67 -5.25
C LYS A 187 -8.78 22.43 -3.96
N THR A 188 -9.48 23.44 -3.46
CA THR A 188 -10.29 23.31 -2.23
C THR A 188 -11.36 22.24 -2.38
N MET A 189 -12.09 22.22 -3.50
CA MET A 189 -13.13 21.22 -3.77
C MET A 189 -12.55 19.80 -3.82
N ALA A 190 -11.43 19.61 -4.54
CA ALA A 190 -10.78 18.32 -4.69
C ALA A 190 -10.26 17.77 -3.36
N ILE A 191 -9.62 18.62 -2.54
CA ILE A 191 -9.11 18.22 -1.22
C ILE A 191 -10.26 17.83 -0.28
N ASN A 192 -11.34 18.62 -0.26
CA ASN A 192 -12.50 18.29 0.58
C ASN A 192 -13.11 16.95 0.19
N ALA A 193 -13.17 16.62 -1.10
CA ALA A 193 -13.71 15.35 -1.57
C ALA A 193 -12.75 14.15 -1.43
N TRP A 194 -11.49 14.37 -1.03
CA TRP A 194 -10.44 13.35 -1.02
C TRP A 194 -10.44 12.52 0.27
N ALA A 195 -11.31 11.51 0.32
CA ALA A 195 -11.48 10.61 1.47
C ALA A 195 -10.17 9.95 1.97
N VAL A 196 -9.26 9.58 1.06
CA VAL A 196 -7.95 9.03 1.45
C VAL A 196 -7.08 10.09 2.14
N GLY A 197 -7.09 11.33 1.62
CA GLY A 197 -6.40 12.45 2.24
C GLY A 197 -7.01 12.85 3.58
N GLU A 198 -8.34 12.74 3.73
CA GLU A 198 -9.04 12.98 4.98
C GLU A 198 -8.60 11.97 6.05
N GLY A 199 -8.60 10.68 5.74
CA GLY A 199 -8.15 9.63 6.67
C GLY A 199 -6.66 9.69 7.02
N LEU A 200 -5.85 10.36 6.21
CA LEU A 200 -4.44 10.65 6.50
C LEU A 200 -4.27 11.92 7.36
N ALA A 201 -5.06 12.95 7.08
CA ALA A 201 -4.97 14.25 7.74
C ALA A 201 -5.53 14.24 9.17
N ASN A 202 -6.44 13.30 9.45
CA ASN A 202 -7.19 13.22 10.69
C ASN A 202 -6.99 11.88 11.40
N LYS A 203 -7.21 11.85 12.71
CA LYS A 203 -7.21 10.60 13.47
C LYS A 203 -8.41 9.74 13.06
N SER A 204 -8.14 8.56 12.52
CA SER A 204 -9.18 7.57 12.23
C SER A 204 -9.34 6.57 13.38
N THR A 205 -10.58 6.10 13.62
CA THR A 205 -10.81 5.01 14.57
C THR A 205 -10.48 3.68 13.90
N ILE A 206 -9.61 2.89 14.55
CA ILE A 206 -9.23 1.56 14.09
C ILE A 206 -9.68 0.51 15.12
N ASP A 207 -10.62 -0.36 14.74
CA ASP A 207 -11.01 -1.56 15.51
C ASP A 207 -10.00 -2.68 15.27
N VAL A 208 -9.03 -2.79 16.17
CA VAL A 208 -7.98 -3.82 16.12
C VAL A 208 -8.37 -5.07 16.88
N GLY A 209 -8.37 -6.22 16.21
CA GLY A 209 -8.47 -7.55 16.82
C GLY A 209 -7.25 -8.42 16.51
N ILE A 210 -6.83 -9.24 17.49
CA ILE A 210 -5.74 -10.21 17.32
C ILE A 210 -6.27 -11.59 17.67
N GLU A 211 -6.28 -12.47 16.67
CA GLU A 211 -6.76 -13.84 16.79
C GLU A 211 -5.57 -14.81 16.76
N VAL A 212 -5.56 -15.79 17.69
CA VAL A 212 -4.44 -16.73 17.84
C VAL A 212 -4.97 -18.16 17.78
N ASN A 213 -4.44 -18.95 16.86
CA ASN A 213 -4.79 -20.35 16.63
C ASN A 213 -6.30 -20.56 16.40
N THR A 214 -6.91 -19.78 15.51
CA THR A 214 -8.30 -19.99 15.09
C THR A 214 -8.43 -21.24 14.23
N ASP A 215 -9.53 -21.98 14.41
CA ASP A 215 -9.79 -23.25 13.73
C ASP A 215 -10.21 -23.08 12.26
N ASP A 216 -10.73 -21.90 11.90
CA ASP A 216 -11.13 -21.57 10.54
C ASP A 216 -10.01 -20.74 9.87
N TRP A 217 -9.63 -21.13 8.65
CA TRP A 217 -8.73 -20.37 7.77
C TRP A 217 -9.38 -20.08 6.42
N ALA A 218 -10.62 -20.51 6.18
CA ALA A 218 -11.33 -20.44 4.89
C ALA A 218 -10.48 -20.90 3.68
N GLY A 219 -9.60 -21.89 3.88
CA GLY A 219 -8.69 -22.37 2.82
C GLY A 219 -7.50 -21.47 2.51
N LEU A 220 -7.33 -20.34 3.21
CA LEU A 220 -6.19 -19.43 3.04
C LEU A 220 -4.96 -19.94 3.77
N THR A 221 -4.30 -20.93 3.19
CA THR A 221 -2.99 -21.39 3.66
C THR A 221 -1.86 -20.77 2.83
N PRO A 222 -0.66 -20.58 3.40
CA PRO A 222 0.50 -20.21 2.60
C PRO A 222 0.77 -21.27 1.53
N HIS A 223 0.97 -20.84 0.29
CA HIS A 223 1.28 -21.71 -0.84
C HIS A 223 2.64 -21.35 -1.42
N ALA A 224 3.37 -22.35 -1.89
CA ALA A 224 4.61 -22.12 -2.61
C ALA A 224 4.34 -21.41 -3.95
N GLY A 225 5.23 -20.49 -4.32
CA GLY A 225 5.15 -19.85 -5.63
C GLY A 225 6.10 -18.69 -5.80
N LYS A 226 6.00 -18.05 -6.95
CA LYS A 226 6.85 -16.93 -7.38
C LYS A 226 6.10 -16.00 -8.31
N VAL A 227 6.64 -14.82 -8.54
CA VAL A 227 6.15 -13.92 -9.58
C VAL A 227 6.78 -14.31 -10.90
N GLY A 228 5.95 -14.58 -11.92
CA GLY A 228 6.45 -15.02 -13.23
C GLY A 228 7.00 -13.89 -14.08
N THR A 229 6.32 -12.74 -14.09
CA THR A 229 6.62 -11.58 -14.94
C THR A 229 6.14 -10.30 -14.24
N PRO A 230 6.81 -9.15 -14.43
CA PRO A 230 6.31 -7.85 -13.93
C PRO A 230 5.07 -7.35 -14.68
N ILE A 231 4.76 -7.95 -15.84
CA ILE A 231 3.64 -7.56 -16.70
C ILE A 231 2.41 -8.38 -16.37
N SER A 232 1.35 -7.72 -15.93
CA SER A 232 0.02 -8.32 -15.80
C SER A 232 -0.90 -7.73 -16.86
N LYS A 233 -1.74 -8.57 -17.47
CA LYS A 233 -2.71 -8.15 -18.48
C LYS A 233 -4.11 -8.59 -18.10
N ASP A 234 -5.08 -7.70 -18.24
CA ASP A 234 -6.49 -7.99 -18.08
C ASP A 234 -7.25 -7.41 -19.29
N ASN A 235 -8.04 -8.25 -19.97
CA ASN A 235 -8.82 -7.85 -21.15
C ASN A 235 -8.02 -7.07 -22.22
N GLY A 236 -6.74 -7.43 -22.40
CA GLY A 236 -5.84 -6.80 -23.37
C GLY A 236 -5.13 -5.53 -22.88
N LEU A 237 -5.54 -4.95 -21.75
CA LEU A 237 -4.85 -3.85 -21.09
C LEU A 237 -3.69 -4.37 -20.24
N SER A 238 -2.52 -3.73 -20.33
CA SER A 238 -1.44 -3.95 -19.36
C SER A 238 -1.78 -3.17 -18.10
N ILE A 239 -1.99 -3.86 -16.97
CA ILE A 239 -2.40 -3.23 -15.71
C ILE A 239 -1.25 -3.12 -14.70
N SER A 240 -0.13 -3.80 -14.98
CA SER A 240 1.13 -3.60 -14.28
C SER A 240 2.32 -3.71 -15.24
N ASN A 241 3.40 -2.99 -14.97
CA ASN A 241 4.72 -3.19 -15.60
C ASN A 241 5.83 -2.54 -14.74
N VAL A 242 7.09 -2.85 -15.06
CA VAL A 242 8.26 -2.07 -14.60
C VAL A 242 8.62 -1.04 -15.68
N THR A 243 8.90 0.19 -15.26
CA THR A 243 9.26 1.31 -16.16
C THR A 243 10.61 1.92 -15.79
N PRO A 244 11.17 2.80 -16.64
CA PRO A 244 12.29 3.65 -16.22
C PRO A 244 11.97 4.49 -14.98
N ASP A 245 13.03 4.94 -14.31
CA ASP A 245 12.95 5.74 -13.08
C ASP A 245 12.27 7.11 -13.31
N LEU A 246 11.76 7.71 -12.24
CA LEU A 246 10.99 8.95 -12.19
C LEU A 246 11.86 10.23 -12.23
N ASN A 247 13.19 10.10 -12.17
CA ASN A 247 14.17 11.21 -12.11
C ASN A 247 13.95 12.34 -13.12
N ASN A 248 13.40 12.04 -14.30
CA ASN A 248 13.22 13.02 -15.39
C ASN A 248 11.75 13.30 -15.73
N VAL A 249 10.82 12.82 -14.92
CA VAL A 249 9.38 12.90 -15.22
C VAL A 249 8.61 13.71 -14.18
N LEU A 250 9.12 13.76 -12.94
CA LEU A 250 8.60 14.64 -11.91
C LEU A 250 9.08 16.08 -12.15
N THR A 251 8.16 17.02 -11.99
CA THR A 251 8.35 18.44 -12.28
C THR A 251 8.56 19.24 -11.01
N THR A 252 7.88 18.84 -9.93
CA THR A 252 7.80 19.58 -8.66
C THR A 252 8.47 18.85 -7.51
N ILE A 253 8.61 17.54 -7.62
CA ILE A 253 9.28 16.69 -6.62
C ILE A 253 10.68 16.37 -7.10
N LYS A 254 11.68 16.73 -6.27
CA LYS A 254 13.07 16.40 -6.54
C LYS A 254 13.35 14.98 -6.05
N VAL A 255 13.63 14.06 -6.97
CA VAL A 255 14.05 12.71 -6.62
C VAL A 255 15.38 12.74 -5.89
N LYS A 256 15.43 12.09 -4.73
CA LYS A 256 16.62 11.97 -3.88
C LYS A 256 17.35 10.67 -4.21
N GLU A 257 18.56 10.54 -3.69
CA GLU A 257 19.28 9.27 -3.77
C GLU A 257 18.53 8.18 -2.99
N ASP A 258 18.54 6.97 -3.53
CA ASP A 258 17.91 5.81 -2.91
C ASP A 258 18.61 5.48 -1.58
N LEU A 259 17.81 5.18 -0.55
CA LEU A 259 18.32 4.71 0.73
C LEU A 259 18.94 3.32 0.56
N SER A 260 20.24 3.19 0.81
CA SER A 260 20.91 1.88 0.94
C SER A 260 20.66 1.31 2.33
N VAL A 261 20.06 0.11 2.40
CA VAL A 261 19.79 -0.59 3.67
C VAL A 261 20.56 -1.91 3.70
N ASP A 262 21.53 -2.01 4.61
CA ASP A 262 22.15 -3.29 4.94
C ASP A 262 21.23 -4.09 5.88
N MET A 263 20.54 -5.08 5.31
CA MET A 263 19.64 -5.97 6.05
C MET A 263 20.36 -6.79 7.15
N HIS A 264 21.69 -6.88 7.12
CA HIS A 264 22.50 -7.51 8.17
C HIS A 264 22.84 -6.56 9.31
N ASN A 265 22.92 -5.26 9.04
CA ASN A 265 23.29 -4.22 10.00
C ASN A 265 22.29 -3.06 9.94
N PHE A 266 21.08 -3.28 10.46
CA PHE A 266 20.10 -2.21 10.53
C PHE A 266 20.59 -1.05 11.40
N PRO A 267 20.47 0.20 10.95
CA PRO A 267 20.67 1.36 11.80
C PRO A 267 19.59 1.38 12.90
N SER A 268 19.80 2.15 13.97
CA SER A 268 18.79 2.32 15.03
C SER A 268 17.52 3.04 14.54
N SER A 269 17.65 3.82 13.48
CA SER A 269 16.57 4.53 12.80
C SER A 269 16.88 4.63 11.30
N MET A 270 15.83 4.69 10.49
CA MET A 270 15.97 4.92 9.05
C MET A 270 14.78 5.74 8.54
N ALA A 271 15.01 6.55 7.51
CA ALA A 271 13.96 7.32 6.86
C ALA A 271 14.11 7.22 5.34
N PHE A 272 13.00 7.12 4.65
CA PHE A 272 12.90 7.00 3.20
C PHE A 272 11.58 7.61 2.73
N SER A 273 11.37 7.68 1.43
CA SER A 273 10.09 8.14 0.87
C SER A 273 9.65 7.31 -0.32
N GLU A 274 8.35 7.32 -0.57
CA GLU A 274 7.74 6.82 -1.80
C GLU A 274 7.34 8.01 -2.66
N ILE A 275 7.68 7.96 -3.94
CA ILE A 275 7.28 8.96 -4.92
C ILE A 275 6.29 8.36 -5.92
N ALA A 276 5.31 9.14 -6.33
CA ALA A 276 4.31 8.72 -7.31
C ALA A 276 3.94 9.85 -8.27
N ILE A 277 3.59 9.49 -9.51
CA ILE A 277 2.93 10.37 -10.48
C ILE A 277 1.70 9.66 -11.04
N ALA A 278 0.53 10.27 -10.86
CA ALA A 278 -0.74 9.80 -11.41
C ALA A 278 -1.16 10.70 -12.58
N GLU A 279 -1.51 10.09 -13.70
CA GLU A 279 -1.89 10.75 -14.96
C GLU A 279 -3.11 10.04 -15.55
N SER A 280 -3.96 10.75 -16.29
CA SER A 280 -5.04 10.10 -17.04
C SER A 280 -4.47 9.09 -18.04
N ALA A 281 -5.11 7.91 -18.14
CA ALA A 281 -4.83 6.95 -19.20
C ALA A 281 -5.52 7.32 -20.54
N ASN A 282 -6.30 8.42 -20.55
CA ASN A 282 -7.04 8.91 -21.72
C ASN A 282 -8.01 7.90 -22.31
N ASP A 283 -8.62 7.07 -21.45
CA ASP A 283 -9.63 6.09 -21.89
C ASP A 283 -11.01 6.72 -21.98
N ILE A 284 -11.55 6.81 -23.20
CA ILE A 284 -12.84 7.47 -23.46
C ILE A 284 -14.04 6.80 -22.78
N THR A 285 -13.92 5.51 -22.42
CA THR A 285 -15.01 4.75 -21.78
C THR A 285 -14.88 4.72 -20.27
N ARG A 286 -13.67 4.98 -19.75
CA ARG A 286 -13.30 4.96 -18.34
C ARG A 286 -12.50 6.23 -18.04
N PRO A 287 -13.15 7.40 -17.92
CA PRO A 287 -12.45 8.68 -17.86
C PRO A 287 -11.59 8.85 -16.60
N TYR A 288 -11.86 8.10 -15.53
CA TYR A 288 -11.04 8.05 -14.32
C TYR A 288 -10.18 6.77 -14.27
N LEU A 289 -9.81 6.23 -15.45
CA LEU A 289 -8.73 5.27 -15.57
C LEU A 289 -7.42 6.04 -15.52
N HIS A 290 -6.61 5.81 -14.50
CA HIS A 290 -5.32 6.45 -14.36
C HIS A 290 -4.19 5.46 -14.58
N LYS A 291 -3.11 5.99 -15.12
CA LYS A 291 -1.81 5.35 -15.17
C LYS A 291 -0.96 6.01 -14.08
N VAL A 292 -0.44 5.20 -13.16
CA VAL A 292 0.32 5.67 -12.02
C VAL A 292 1.69 5.03 -12.05
N ARG A 293 2.75 5.84 -12.00
CA ARG A 293 4.11 5.35 -11.81
C ARG A 293 4.58 5.69 -10.41
N ALA A 294 5.05 4.70 -9.66
CA ALA A 294 5.48 4.87 -8.28
C ALA A 294 6.76 4.08 -7.98
N LYS A 295 7.56 4.58 -7.05
CA LYS A 295 8.85 4.01 -6.65
C LYS A 295 9.15 4.35 -5.18
N SER A 296 9.67 3.37 -4.46
CA SER A 296 10.37 3.60 -3.20
C SER A 296 11.76 4.17 -3.47
N LEU A 297 12.16 5.23 -2.77
CA LEU A 297 13.54 5.71 -2.79
C LEU A 297 14.42 4.86 -1.87
N THR A 298 14.52 3.58 -2.24
CA THR A 298 15.28 2.54 -1.55
C THR A 298 16.06 1.74 -2.58
N GLU A 299 17.32 1.40 -2.28
CA GLU A 299 18.22 0.77 -3.24
C GLU A 299 17.67 -0.58 -3.72
N ASN A 300 17.80 -0.86 -5.02
CA ASN A 300 17.29 -2.05 -5.73
C ASN A 300 15.76 -2.13 -5.90
N TYR A 301 15.01 -1.09 -5.53
CA TYR A 301 13.58 -1.01 -5.81
C TYR A 301 13.36 -0.50 -7.24
N LYS A 302 12.35 -1.07 -7.89
CA LYS A 302 11.97 -0.73 -9.26
C LYS A 302 10.87 0.31 -9.26
N THR A 303 10.81 1.09 -10.34
CA THR A 303 9.64 1.91 -10.63
C THR A 303 8.57 1.04 -11.28
N TRP A 304 7.39 1.03 -10.67
CA TRP A 304 6.24 0.27 -11.13
C TRP A 304 5.23 1.21 -11.77
N GLU A 305 4.71 0.81 -12.93
CA GLU A 305 3.50 1.37 -13.51
C GLU A 305 2.31 0.49 -13.16
N LEU A 306 1.29 1.08 -12.53
CA LEU A 306 0.04 0.44 -12.14
C LEU A 306 -1.13 1.25 -12.71
N TYR A 307 -2.25 0.59 -12.98
CA TYR A 307 -3.48 1.25 -13.42
C TYR A 307 -4.54 1.21 -12.35
N THR A 308 -5.29 2.30 -12.21
CA THR A 308 -6.45 2.42 -11.31
C THR A 308 -7.69 2.83 -12.08
N ASP A 309 -8.87 2.34 -11.70
CA ASP A 309 -10.12 2.71 -12.38
C ASP A 309 -11.23 3.13 -11.40
N ASP A 310 -11.34 4.44 -11.16
CA ASP A 310 -12.33 5.03 -10.28
C ASP A 310 -13.63 5.45 -11.01
N SER A 311 -13.88 4.91 -12.21
CA SER A 311 -15.00 5.28 -13.10
C SER A 311 -16.36 4.74 -12.62
N ARG A 312 -16.68 4.94 -11.34
CA ARG A 312 -18.00 4.67 -10.75
C ARG A 312 -19.11 5.34 -11.56
N GLY A 313 -20.16 4.59 -11.85
CA GLY A 313 -21.33 5.09 -12.58
C GLY A 313 -21.18 5.10 -14.10
N TYR A 314 -20.01 4.75 -14.63
CA TYR A 314 -19.82 4.53 -16.07
C TYR A 314 -20.25 3.11 -16.47
N LYS A 315 -20.55 2.87 -17.75
CA LYS A 315 -21.00 1.55 -18.20
C LYS A 315 -19.86 0.52 -18.15
N GLY A 316 -20.18 -0.72 -17.76
CA GLY A 316 -19.25 -1.85 -17.74
C GLY A 316 -18.49 -1.99 -16.42
N ILE A 317 -17.74 -3.08 -16.31
CA ILE A 317 -16.87 -3.37 -15.16
C ILE A 317 -15.62 -2.48 -15.20
N ASP A 318 -15.03 -2.29 -14.03
CA ASP A 318 -13.70 -1.69 -13.85
C ASP A 318 -12.63 -2.37 -14.72
N LYS A 319 -11.68 -1.61 -15.29
CA LYS A 319 -10.56 -2.14 -16.08
C LYS A 319 -9.32 -2.47 -15.24
N ALA A 320 -9.25 -1.95 -14.02
CA ALA A 320 -8.17 -2.15 -13.06
C ALA A 320 -8.72 -1.95 -11.63
N PRO A 321 -7.98 -2.32 -10.56
CA PRO A 321 -8.38 -2.00 -9.18
C PRO A 321 -8.68 -0.51 -9.00
N THR A 322 -9.54 -0.13 -8.04
CA THR A 322 -9.76 1.29 -7.74
C THR A 322 -8.55 1.92 -7.05
N SER A 323 -8.48 3.25 -6.98
CA SER A 323 -7.41 3.91 -6.19
C SER A 323 -7.49 3.51 -4.71
N ARG A 324 -8.72 3.38 -4.20
CA ARG A 324 -8.96 3.00 -2.82
C ARG A 324 -8.63 1.53 -2.58
N ASP A 325 -8.83 0.65 -3.58
CA ASP A 325 -8.37 -0.74 -3.52
C ASP A 325 -6.86 -0.81 -3.27
N TYR A 326 -6.04 -0.09 -4.04
CA TYR A 326 -4.59 -0.09 -3.84
C TYR A 326 -4.16 0.57 -2.55
N PHE A 327 -4.83 1.63 -2.10
CA PHE A 327 -4.51 2.24 -0.81
C PHE A 327 -4.75 1.25 0.33
N THR A 328 -5.93 0.63 0.39
CA THR A 328 -6.28 -0.38 1.40
C THR A 328 -5.38 -1.62 1.31
N LEU A 329 -5.07 -2.08 0.10
CA LEU A 329 -4.20 -3.22 -0.13
C LEU A 329 -2.75 -2.92 0.26
N GLY A 330 -2.25 -1.72 -0.04
CA GLY A 330 -0.95 -1.23 0.39
C GLY A 330 -0.81 -1.21 1.91
N THR A 331 -1.83 -0.75 2.64
CA THR A 331 -1.86 -0.81 4.11
C THR A 331 -1.81 -2.25 4.63
N SER A 332 -2.57 -3.14 4.00
CA SER A 332 -2.60 -4.57 4.36
C SER A 332 -1.26 -5.25 4.14
N PHE A 333 -0.63 -4.96 3.00
CA PHE A 333 0.71 -5.44 2.70
C PHE A 333 1.77 -4.84 3.62
N CYS A 334 1.63 -3.58 4.03
CA CYS A 334 2.58 -2.94 4.93
C CYS A 334 2.61 -3.69 6.26
N LEU A 335 1.43 -3.98 6.82
CA LEU A 335 1.31 -4.76 8.06
C LEU A 335 1.83 -6.19 7.89
N MET A 336 1.58 -6.83 6.75
CA MET A 336 2.17 -8.15 6.46
C MET A 336 3.70 -8.12 6.44
N SER A 337 4.33 -7.10 5.85
CA SER A 337 5.79 -6.94 5.91
C SER A 337 6.30 -6.74 7.33
N GLN A 338 5.56 -6.01 8.16
CA GLN A 338 5.93 -5.83 9.57
C GLN A 338 5.76 -7.12 10.37
N LEU A 339 4.77 -7.94 10.04
CA LEU A 339 4.61 -9.29 10.60
C LEU A 339 5.79 -10.20 10.19
N THR A 340 6.28 -10.10 8.94
CA THR A 340 7.50 -10.79 8.50
C THR A 340 8.73 -10.34 9.29
N ALA A 341 8.97 -9.03 9.40
CA ALA A 341 10.12 -8.48 10.12
C ALA A 341 10.06 -8.81 11.62
N SER A 342 8.89 -8.63 12.25
CA SER A 342 8.64 -8.97 13.65
C SER A 342 8.84 -10.45 13.92
N LYS A 343 8.54 -11.34 12.96
CA LYS A 343 8.76 -12.78 13.12
C LYS A 343 10.24 -13.08 13.29
N GLY A 344 11.10 -12.42 12.50
CA GLY A 344 12.56 -12.50 12.66
C GLY A 344 13.05 -11.99 14.02
N TYR A 345 12.49 -10.88 14.50
CA TYR A 345 12.81 -10.32 15.83
C TYR A 345 12.42 -11.27 16.98
N PHE A 346 11.19 -11.77 16.96
CA PHE A 346 10.65 -12.66 17.99
C PHE A 346 11.27 -14.07 17.95
N HIS A 347 11.67 -14.55 16.78
CA HIS A 347 12.42 -15.81 16.66
C HIS A 347 13.73 -15.78 17.46
N LYS A 348 14.47 -14.66 17.44
CA LYS A 348 15.68 -14.47 18.27
C LYS A 348 15.40 -14.53 19.78
N LYS A 349 14.14 -14.35 20.20
CA LYS A 349 13.67 -14.48 21.58
C LYS A 349 13.02 -15.83 21.89
N GLY A 350 13.16 -16.81 20.99
CA GLY A 350 12.61 -18.15 21.15
C GLY A 350 11.09 -18.23 20.97
N VAL A 351 10.51 -17.34 20.17
CA VAL A 351 9.08 -17.37 19.80
C VAL A 351 8.97 -17.72 18.32
N ASP A 352 8.41 -18.90 18.03
CA ASP A 352 8.25 -19.35 16.65
C ASP A 352 6.84 -19.07 16.12
N ILE A 353 6.73 -18.27 15.07
CA ILE A 353 5.46 -17.95 14.42
C ILE A 353 5.33 -18.79 13.15
N LYS A 354 4.35 -19.69 13.11
CA LYS A 354 4.15 -20.60 11.97
C LYS A 354 3.57 -19.87 10.78
N ASN A 355 2.49 -19.13 11.00
CA ASN A 355 1.78 -18.39 9.97
C ASN A 355 1.13 -17.12 10.52
N TYR A 356 0.84 -16.19 9.63
CA TYR A 356 0.08 -14.98 9.94
C TYR A 356 -0.64 -14.47 8.71
N ARG A 357 -1.71 -13.72 8.93
CA ARG A 357 -2.38 -12.93 7.90
C ARG A 357 -3.07 -11.69 8.49
N VAL A 358 -3.47 -10.81 7.59
CA VAL A 358 -4.21 -9.58 7.88
C VAL A 358 -5.51 -9.57 7.09
N GLU A 359 -6.59 -9.22 7.77
CA GLU A 359 -7.87 -8.86 7.17
C GLU A 359 -8.17 -7.40 7.50
N HIS A 360 -8.55 -6.60 6.50
CA HIS A 360 -9.00 -5.23 6.71
C HIS A 360 -10.39 -4.99 6.14
N GLN A 361 -11.11 -4.03 6.71
CA GLN A 361 -12.16 -3.29 6.04
C GLN A 361 -11.96 -1.79 6.26
N PHE A 362 -12.02 -1.02 5.18
CA PHE A 362 -11.97 0.44 5.19
C PHE A 362 -13.32 0.97 4.73
N ASN A 363 -13.92 1.83 5.54
CA ASN A 363 -15.23 2.42 5.27
C ASN A 363 -15.07 3.84 4.74
N TYR A 364 -15.00 3.98 3.41
CA TYR A 364 -14.97 5.29 2.78
C TYR A 364 -16.38 5.81 2.52
N GLN A 365 -16.59 7.10 2.73
CA GLN A 365 -17.81 7.81 2.37
C GLN A 365 -17.47 9.07 1.57
N GLN A 366 -18.40 9.48 0.71
CA GLN A 366 -18.35 10.77 0.05
C GLN A 366 -19.74 11.40 0.05
N ASP A 367 -19.91 12.43 0.86
CA ASP A 367 -21.12 13.24 0.96
C ASP A 367 -21.26 14.14 -0.28
N ASN A 368 -22.50 14.46 -0.63
CA ASN A 368 -22.84 15.35 -1.75
C ASN A 368 -22.06 15.02 -3.04
N PHE A 369 -22.02 13.73 -3.39
CA PHE A 369 -21.24 13.22 -4.52
C PHE A 369 -21.53 13.97 -5.83
N MET A 370 -20.48 14.32 -6.57
CA MET A 370 -20.55 15.11 -7.80
C MET A 370 -21.22 16.49 -7.65
N THR A 371 -21.03 17.15 -6.50
CA THR A 371 -21.46 18.54 -6.28
C THR A 371 -20.32 19.42 -5.72
N PRO A 372 -20.45 20.75 -5.75
CA PRO A 372 -19.43 21.65 -5.18
C PRO A 372 -19.18 21.51 -3.68
N THR A 373 -20.10 20.88 -2.94
CA THR A 373 -19.99 20.65 -1.49
C THR A 373 -19.64 19.21 -1.16
N ALA A 374 -19.03 18.49 -2.11
CA ALA A 374 -18.56 17.13 -1.89
C ALA A 374 -17.54 17.09 -0.74
N ASN A 375 -17.70 16.12 0.15
CA ASN A 375 -16.81 15.90 1.28
C ASN A 375 -16.51 14.40 1.40
N GLY A 376 -15.24 14.03 1.47
CA GLY A 376 -14.79 12.64 1.53
C GLY A 376 -14.35 12.28 2.95
N HIS A 377 -14.65 11.06 3.37
CA HIS A 377 -14.39 10.58 4.72
C HIS A 377 -13.82 9.16 4.73
N LEU A 378 -12.94 8.86 5.68
CA LEU A 378 -12.63 7.51 6.12
C LEU A 378 -13.19 7.33 7.54
N ASP A 379 -14.37 6.73 7.64
CA ASP A 379 -15.14 6.72 8.90
C ASP A 379 -14.62 5.69 9.91
N GLU A 380 -14.28 4.50 9.42
CA GLU A 380 -13.87 3.36 10.26
C GLU A 380 -12.92 2.44 9.51
N VAL A 381 -11.93 1.94 10.23
CA VAL A 381 -11.04 0.86 9.79
C VAL A 381 -11.17 -0.32 10.75
N ILE A 382 -11.43 -1.51 10.21
CA ILE A 382 -11.37 -2.76 10.97
C ILE A 382 -10.07 -3.45 10.58
N THR A 383 -9.24 -3.80 11.57
CA THR A 383 -7.98 -4.52 11.38
C THR A 383 -7.98 -5.80 12.20
N LYS A 384 -7.92 -6.95 11.55
CA LYS A 384 -7.79 -8.24 12.23
C LYS A 384 -6.49 -8.92 11.82
N VAL A 385 -5.66 -9.24 12.83
CA VAL A 385 -4.41 -9.97 12.66
C VAL A 385 -4.63 -11.39 13.16
N ILE A 386 -4.41 -12.38 12.30
CA ILE A 386 -4.54 -13.79 12.65
C ILE A 386 -3.15 -14.42 12.70
N VAL A 387 -2.83 -15.14 13.78
CA VAL A 387 -1.52 -15.74 14.03
C VAL A 387 -1.66 -17.23 14.37
N THR A 388 -0.86 -18.07 13.72
CA THR A 388 -0.66 -19.49 14.11
C THR A 388 0.69 -19.66 14.79
N THR A 389 0.71 -20.26 15.98
CA THR A 389 1.95 -20.53 16.72
C THR A 389 1.74 -21.55 17.83
N ASP A 390 2.80 -22.27 18.20
CA ASP A 390 2.83 -23.11 19.41
C ASP A 390 3.28 -22.31 20.65
N ALA A 391 3.71 -21.06 20.47
CA ALA A 391 4.10 -20.19 21.57
C ALA A 391 2.88 -19.83 22.44
N PRO A 392 3.10 -19.47 23.73
CA PRO A 392 2.02 -18.96 24.57
C PRO A 392 1.29 -17.79 23.91
N LYS A 393 -0.05 -17.77 23.99
CA LYS A 393 -0.93 -16.77 23.36
C LYS A 393 -0.47 -15.33 23.62
N GLU A 394 -0.02 -15.02 24.82
CA GLU A 394 0.51 -13.70 25.19
C GLU A 394 1.70 -13.28 24.31
N LYS A 395 2.63 -14.19 24.01
CA LYS A 395 3.78 -13.91 23.14
C LYS A 395 3.34 -13.67 21.70
N ALA A 396 2.33 -14.40 21.22
CA ALA A 396 1.73 -14.19 19.90
C ALA A 396 1.05 -12.82 19.80
N ILE A 397 0.36 -12.40 20.84
CA ILE A 397 -0.26 -11.07 20.93
C ILE A 397 0.81 -9.97 20.93
N ASN A 398 1.90 -10.13 21.70
CA ASN A 398 3.00 -9.16 21.72
C ASN A 398 3.69 -9.06 20.34
N TYR A 399 3.85 -10.18 19.64
CA TYR A 399 4.33 -10.22 18.27
C TYR A 399 3.43 -9.41 17.32
N ALA A 400 2.11 -9.63 17.35
CA ALA A 400 1.17 -8.90 16.50
C ALA A 400 1.12 -7.40 16.85
N LYS A 401 1.15 -7.05 18.14
CA LYS A 401 1.22 -5.65 18.60
C LYS A 401 2.49 -4.94 18.13
N GLN A 402 3.62 -5.62 18.15
CA GLN A 402 4.88 -5.09 17.63
C GLN A 402 4.80 -4.81 16.12
N ALA A 403 4.19 -5.73 15.35
CA ALA A 403 4.00 -5.51 13.92
C ALA A 403 3.04 -4.34 13.62
N LEU A 404 1.98 -4.18 14.42
CA LEU A 404 1.06 -3.04 14.32
C LEU A 404 1.78 -1.70 14.58
N SER A 405 2.64 -1.61 15.59
CA SER A 405 3.39 -0.37 15.87
C SER A 405 4.45 -0.05 14.80
N MET A 406 4.92 -1.05 14.07
CA MET A 406 5.90 -0.86 12.99
C MET A 406 5.29 -0.44 11.65
N CYS A 407 3.95 -0.57 11.50
CA CYS A 407 3.28 -0.42 10.21
C CYS A 407 3.11 1.05 9.84
N PHE A 408 3.92 1.53 8.90
CA PHE A 408 3.89 2.91 8.42
C PHE A 408 2.50 3.35 7.96
N ALA A 409 1.91 2.58 7.05
CA ALA A 409 0.61 2.89 6.46
C ALA A 409 -0.50 2.88 7.53
N GLY A 410 -0.45 1.92 8.46
CA GLY A 410 -1.38 1.87 9.59
C GLY A 410 -1.25 3.08 10.50
N GLU A 411 -0.01 3.49 10.80
CA GLU A 411 0.26 4.68 11.61
C GLU A 411 -0.25 5.96 10.96
N GLY A 412 -0.05 6.12 9.65
CA GLY A 412 -0.51 7.30 8.90
C GLY A 412 -2.04 7.45 8.82
N ILE A 413 -2.78 6.36 9.04
CA ILE A 413 -4.26 6.39 9.14
C ILE A 413 -4.72 6.57 10.59
N GLN A 414 -4.00 5.97 11.53
CA GLN A 414 -4.34 6.04 12.96
C GLN A 414 -4.13 7.45 13.53
N ASN A 415 -3.08 8.13 13.09
CA ASN A 415 -2.66 9.43 13.59
C ASN A 415 -2.83 10.53 12.53
N GLU A 416 -2.77 11.78 12.99
CA GLU A 416 -2.72 12.94 12.09
C GLU A 416 -1.36 12.99 11.39
N THR A 417 -1.35 12.76 10.08
CA THR A 417 -0.18 12.92 9.22
C THR A 417 -0.07 14.37 8.74
N GLU A 418 1.13 14.93 8.69
CA GLU A 418 1.33 16.26 8.09
C GLU A 418 1.01 16.22 6.58
N MET A 419 0.01 16.98 6.15
CA MET A 419 -0.40 17.07 4.74
C MET A 419 0.01 18.41 4.13
N GLU A 420 0.75 18.36 3.03
CA GLU A 420 1.05 19.53 2.20
C GLU A 420 0.52 19.31 0.80
N THR A 421 -0.53 20.05 0.42
CA THR A 421 -1.05 20.01 -0.96
C THR A 421 -0.85 21.35 -1.64
N SER A 422 -0.22 21.36 -2.81
CA SER A 422 -0.03 22.54 -3.66
C SER A 422 -0.71 22.38 -5.01
N VAL A 423 -1.04 23.49 -5.67
CA VAL A 423 -1.56 23.48 -7.05
C VAL A 423 -0.72 24.40 -7.93
N TYR A 424 -0.35 23.91 -9.11
CA TYR A 424 0.46 24.60 -10.10
C TYR A 424 -0.38 24.80 -11.36
N LEU A 425 -0.46 26.04 -11.84
CA LEU A 425 -1.09 26.41 -13.10
C LEU A 425 0.01 26.82 -14.09
N ASN A 426 0.11 26.11 -15.21
CA ASN A 426 1.09 26.37 -16.27
C ASN A 426 2.53 26.50 -15.73
N GLY A 427 2.90 25.60 -14.81
CA GLY A 427 4.22 25.54 -14.18
C GLY A 427 4.46 26.54 -13.05
N LYS A 428 3.47 27.37 -12.67
CA LYS A 428 3.58 28.35 -11.57
C LYS A 428 2.68 27.97 -10.42
N ILE A 429 3.21 28.00 -9.20
CA ILE A 429 2.41 27.77 -7.99
C ILE A 429 1.32 28.83 -7.84
N VAL A 430 0.10 28.39 -7.56
CA VAL A 430 -1.03 29.27 -7.22
C VAL A 430 -1.12 29.36 -5.70
N LYS A 431 -0.99 30.58 -5.16
CA LYS A 431 -0.96 30.84 -3.71
C LYS A 431 -2.36 31.05 -3.11
#